data_AF-A0AA87SZF1-F1
#
_entry.id   AF-A0AA87SZF1-F1
#
_cell.length_a   1.000
_cell.length_b   1.000
_cell.length_c   1.000
_cell.angle_alpha   90.00
_cell.angle_beta   90.00
_cell.angle_gamma   90.00
#
_symmetry.space_group_name_H-M   'P 1'
#
loop_
_entity.id
_entity.type
_entity.pdbx_description
1 polymer ?
#
loop_
_entity_poly.entity_id
_entity_poly.type
_entity_poly.pdbx_seq_one_letter_code
_entity_poly.pdbx_strand_id
1 'polypeptide(L)'
;MMKKIGILILILTLILLYFLIVWEDERYEKEKQKGVYGDLTEALQNPMDVRVLHLNFDRLKTLPKEIGQLQNLKDLYLYGNQFMTLPNESGELQNYFPR
;
A
#
# COMPACT_ATOMS: atom_id res chain seq x y z
N MET A 1 46.00 9.08 -25.63
CA MET A 1 44.60 9.39 -25.98
C MET A 1 43.67 8.19 -25.80
N MET A 2 43.96 7.04 -26.44
CA MET A 2 43.11 5.84 -26.40
C MET A 2 42.87 5.22 -25.01
N LYS A 3 43.88 5.23 -24.11
CA LYS A 3 43.72 4.69 -22.73
C LYS A 3 42.69 5.46 -21.88
N LYS A 4 42.60 6.79 -22.04
CA LYS A 4 41.63 7.63 -21.31
C LYS A 4 40.20 7.41 -21.81
N ILE A 5 40.03 7.16 -23.11
CA ILE A 5 38.74 6.85 -23.74
C ILE A 5 38.24 5.47 -23.27
N GLY A 6 39.12 4.46 -23.22
CA GLY A 6 38.75 3.13 -22.71
C GLY A 6 38.30 3.16 -21.24
N ILE A 7 38.99 3.92 -20.39
CA ILE A 7 38.60 4.12 -18.99
C ILE A 7 37.24 4.83 -18.88
N LEU A 8 37.00 5.86 -19.69
CA LEU A 8 35.72 6.57 -19.69
C LEU A 8 34.55 5.66 -20.07
N ILE A 9 34.72 4.84 -21.11
CA ILE A 9 33.70 3.87 -21.54
C ILE A 9 33.43 2.86 -20.43
N LEU A 10 34.49 2.32 -19.81
CA LEU A 10 34.35 1.38 -18.70
C LEU A 10 33.54 2.00 -17.54
N ILE A 11 33.87 3.23 -17.14
CA ILE A 11 33.13 3.95 -16.08
C ILE A 11 31.66 4.14 -16.45
N LEU A 12 31.37 4.56 -17.68
CA LEU A 12 29.99 4.74 -18.15
C LEU A 12 29.20 3.42 -18.13
N THR A 13 29.82 2.31 -18.53
CA THR A 13 29.18 0.99 -18.48
C THR A 13 28.92 0.52 -17.06
N LEU A 14 29.84 0.79 -16.12
CA LEU A 14 29.66 0.45 -14.72
C LEU A 14 28.55 1.30 -14.07
N ILE A 15 28.46 2.59 -14.42
CA ILE A 15 27.36 3.46 -13.98
C ILE A 15 26.03 2.93 -14.51
N LEU A 16 25.96 2.60 -15.80
CA LEU A 16 24.74 2.06 -16.41
C LEU A 16 24.33 0.74 -15.74
N LEU A 17 25.27 -0.16 -15.47
CA LEU A 17 25.03 -1.44 -14.80
C LEU A 17 24.53 -1.23 -13.37
N TYR A 18 25.15 -0.31 -12.62
CA TYR A 18 24.69 0.06 -11.28
C TYR A 18 23.24 0.56 -11.30
N PHE A 19 22.91 1.48 -12.22
CA PHE A 19 21.55 1.98 -12.38
C PHE A 19 20.57 0.87 -12.73
N LEU A 20 20.94 -0.07 -13.60
CA LEU A 20 20.07 -1.16 -14.02
C LEU A 20 19.74 -2.11 -12.86
N ILE A 21 20.74 -2.45 -12.05
CA ILE A 21 20.58 -3.31 -10.86
C ILE A 21 19.73 -2.60 -9.81
N VAL A 22 20.06 -1.37 -9.44
CA VAL A 22 19.32 -0.61 -8.41
C VAL A 22 17.88 -0.37 -8.84
N TRP A 23 17.66 -0.07 -10.12
CA TRP A 23 16.32 0.19 -10.63
C TRP A 23 15.46 -1.07 -10.75
N GLU A 24 16.06 -2.23 -10.99
CA GLU A 24 15.33 -3.51 -10.97
C GLU A 24 14.90 -3.89 -9.55
N ASP A 25 15.77 -3.69 -8.55
CA ASP A 25 15.47 -3.93 -7.13
C ASP A 25 14.31 -3.06 -6.63
N GLU A 26 14.35 -1.75 -6.92
CA GLU A 26 13.25 -0.84 -6.56
C GLU A 26 11.93 -1.20 -7.25
N ARG A 27 11.98 -1.63 -8.52
CA ARG A 27 10.77 -2.07 -9.24
C ARG A 27 10.20 -3.35 -8.65
N TYR A 28 11.05 -4.29 -8.28
CA TYR A 28 10.65 -5.55 -7.67
C TYR A 28 9.88 -5.32 -6.36
N GLU A 29 10.42 -4.48 -5.46
CA GLU A 29 9.74 -4.16 -4.19
C GLU A 29 8.43 -3.38 -4.40
N LYS A 30 8.38 -2.45 -5.36
CA LYS A 30 7.15 -1.73 -5.70
C LYS A 30 6.05 -2.64 -6.24
N GLU A 31 6.39 -3.60 -7.10
CA GLU A 31 5.41 -4.57 -7.62
C GLU A 31 4.89 -5.50 -6.51
N LYS A 32 5.74 -5.87 -5.55
CA LYS A 32 5.32 -6.68 -4.39
C LYS A 32 4.36 -5.93 -3.46
N GLN A 33 4.53 -4.62 -3.31
CA GLN A 33 3.64 -3.78 -2.49
C GLN A 33 2.43 -3.23 -3.25
N LYS A 34 2.30 -3.57 -4.54
CA LYS A 34 1.21 -3.09 -5.37
C LYS A 34 -0.15 -3.54 -4.81
N GLY A 35 -1.05 -2.57 -4.65
CA GLY A 35 -2.38 -2.83 -4.10
C GLY A 35 -2.44 -2.88 -2.57
N VAL A 36 -1.33 -2.61 -1.87
CA VAL A 36 -1.27 -2.50 -0.41
C VAL A 36 -1.30 -1.03 -0.03
N TYR A 37 -2.27 -0.64 0.79
CA TYR A 37 -2.46 0.74 1.24
C TYR A 37 -2.52 0.81 2.76
N GLY A 38 -1.98 1.89 3.33
CA GLY A 38 -1.98 2.15 4.77
C GLY A 38 -2.88 3.32 5.19
N ASP A 39 -3.52 3.98 4.23
CA ASP A 39 -4.37 5.14 4.47
C ASP A 39 -5.61 5.05 3.56
N LEU A 40 -6.78 5.27 4.15
CA LEU A 40 -8.04 5.18 3.41
C LEU A 40 -8.15 6.29 2.35
N THR A 41 -7.62 7.48 2.59
CA THR A 41 -7.64 8.59 1.64
C THR A 41 -6.83 8.24 0.39
N GLU A 42 -5.65 7.65 0.56
CA GLU A 42 -4.82 7.18 -0.56
C GLU A 42 -5.49 6.03 -1.32
N ALA A 43 -6.06 5.07 -0.58
CA ALA A 43 -6.77 3.93 -1.16
C ALA A 43 -7.95 4.38 -2.06
N LEU A 44 -8.69 5.41 -1.63
CA LEU A 44 -9.82 5.96 -2.37
C LEU A 44 -9.43 6.72 -3.64
N GLN A 45 -8.15 7.07 -3.83
CA GLN A 45 -7.67 7.64 -5.10
C GLN A 45 -7.61 6.58 -6.21
N ASN A 46 -7.42 5.31 -5.85
CA ASN A 46 -7.29 4.20 -6.79
C ASN A 46 -8.16 3.00 -6.35
N PRO A 47 -9.49 3.15 -6.28
CA PRO A 47 -10.38 2.18 -5.64
C PRO A 47 -10.41 0.80 -6.33
N MET A 48 -9.94 0.73 -7.59
CA MET A 48 -9.82 -0.53 -8.33
C MET A 48 -8.50 -1.27 -8.07
N ASP A 49 -7.50 -0.60 -7.52
CA ASP A 49 -6.16 -1.19 -7.35
C ASP A 49 -5.95 -1.76 -5.95
N VAL A 50 -6.73 -1.32 -4.96
CA VAL A 50 -6.64 -1.74 -3.57
C VAL A 50 -6.98 -3.23 -3.43
N ARG A 51 -6.05 -4.01 -2.91
CA ARG A 51 -6.20 -5.42 -2.54
C ARG A 51 -6.11 -5.63 -1.04
N VAL A 52 -5.23 -4.86 -0.40
CA VAL A 52 -4.98 -4.91 1.03
C VAL A 52 -5.04 -3.50 1.60
N LEU A 53 -5.80 -3.31 2.68
CA LEU A 53 -5.87 -2.04 3.38
C LEU A 53 -5.56 -2.24 4.86
N HIS A 54 -4.53 -1.54 5.35
CA HIS A 54 -4.12 -1.52 6.74
C HIS A 54 -4.60 -0.23 7.40
N LEU A 55 -5.57 -0.31 8.31
CA LEU A 55 -6.03 0.82 9.14
C LEU A 55 -5.82 0.52 10.63
N ASN A 56 -4.73 -0.19 10.95
CA ASN A 56 -4.46 -0.59 12.33
C ASN A 56 -4.12 0.64 13.17
N PHE A 57 -4.68 0.72 14.38
CA PHE A 57 -4.42 1.80 15.35
C PHE A 57 -4.85 3.23 14.92
N ASP A 58 -5.74 3.35 13.93
CA ASP A 58 -6.26 4.64 13.45
C ASP A 58 -7.33 5.26 14.36
N ARG A 59 -7.56 4.70 15.55
CA ARG A 59 -8.57 5.15 16.53
C ARG A 59 -9.97 5.22 15.92
N LEU A 60 -10.26 4.40 14.93
CA LEU A 60 -11.56 4.33 14.29
C LEU A 60 -12.61 3.93 15.32
N LYS A 61 -13.70 4.71 15.40
CA LYS A 61 -14.86 4.42 16.25
C LYS A 61 -15.95 3.66 15.48
N THR A 62 -15.97 3.84 14.16
CA THR A 62 -16.87 3.19 13.21
C THR A 62 -16.08 2.86 11.95
N LEU A 63 -16.54 1.88 11.17
CA LEU A 63 -15.96 1.60 9.87
C LEU A 63 -16.46 2.64 8.85
N PRO A 64 -15.58 3.37 8.15
CA PRO A 64 -16.01 4.31 7.10
C PRO A 64 -16.77 3.59 5.99
N LYS A 65 -17.94 4.12 5.60
CA LYS A 65 -18.77 3.54 4.53
C LYS A 65 -18.07 3.54 3.18
N GLU A 66 -17.09 4.42 3.00
CA GLU A 66 -16.28 4.60 1.81
C GLU A 66 -15.45 3.35 1.50
N ILE A 67 -15.19 2.48 2.48
CA ILE A 67 -14.56 1.17 2.25
C ILE A 67 -15.37 0.32 1.25
N GLY A 68 -16.69 0.50 1.18
CA GLY A 68 -17.53 -0.15 0.17
C GLY A 68 -17.24 0.27 -1.29
N GLN A 69 -16.47 1.34 -1.51
CA GLN A 69 -16.05 1.77 -2.85
C GLN A 69 -14.85 0.96 -3.37
N LEU A 70 -14.13 0.26 -2.48
CA LEU A 70 -12.93 -0.52 -2.79
C LEU A 70 -13.32 -1.90 -3.35
N GLN A 71 -13.79 -1.93 -4.60
CA GLN A 71 -14.39 -3.13 -5.23
C GLN A 71 -13.49 -4.36 -5.28
N ASN A 72 -12.18 -4.14 -5.18
CA ASN A 72 -11.15 -5.13 -5.38
C ASN A 72 -10.44 -5.54 -4.07
N LEU A 73 -10.86 -4.96 -2.93
CA LEU A 73 -10.32 -5.22 -1.60
C LEU A 73 -10.54 -6.68 -1.20
N LYS A 74 -9.47 -7.34 -0.78
CA LYS A 74 -9.47 -8.74 -0.32
C LYS A 74 -9.23 -8.83 1.18
N ASP A 75 -8.28 -8.05 1.67
CA ASP A 75 -7.84 -8.07 3.07
C ASP A 75 -7.96 -6.67 3.70
N LEU A 76 -8.64 -6.61 4.85
CA LEU A 76 -8.83 -5.38 5.61
C LEU A 76 -8.36 -5.58 7.05
N TYR A 77 -7.32 -4.87 7.47
CA TYR A 77 -6.74 -4.96 8.80
C TYR A 77 -7.18 -3.76 9.65
N LEU A 78 -7.84 -4.03 10.77
CA LEU A 78 -8.42 -2.99 11.65
C LEU A 78 -8.02 -3.15 13.13
N TYR A 79 -6.95 -3.89 13.42
CA TYR A 79 -6.50 -4.17 14.77
C TYR A 79 -6.14 -2.88 15.54
N GLY A 80 -6.43 -2.85 16.84
CA GLY A 80 -6.06 -1.71 17.70
C GLY A 80 -6.89 -0.44 17.51
N ASN A 81 -8.04 -0.52 16.82
CA ASN A 81 -9.02 0.56 16.74
C ASN A 81 -9.94 0.63 17.97
N GLN A 82 -10.75 1.68 18.04
CA GLN A 82 -11.65 1.98 19.16
C GLN A 82 -13.11 1.73 18.79
N PHE A 83 -13.39 0.67 18.02
CA PHE A 83 -14.76 0.36 17.61
C PHE A 83 -15.63 0.14 18.84
N MET A 84 -16.65 0.98 19.00
CA MET A 84 -17.69 0.77 20.01
C MET A 84 -18.75 -0.21 19.49
N THR A 85 -18.92 -0.29 18.18
CA THR A 85 -19.89 -1.17 17.53
C THR A 85 -19.33 -1.60 16.19
N LEU A 86 -19.39 -2.89 15.90
CA LEU A 86 -19.18 -3.37 14.53
C LEU A 86 -20.47 -3.09 13.74
N PRO A 87 -20.40 -2.49 12.54
CA PRO A 87 -21.57 -2.41 11.70
C PRO A 87 -22.05 -3.83 11.36
N ASN A 88 -23.36 -4.02 11.32
CA ASN A 88 -23.93 -5.22 10.72
C ASN A 88 -23.64 -5.24 9.20
N GLU A 89 -23.94 -6.34 8.53
CA GLU A 89 -23.69 -6.54 7.09
C GLU A 89 -24.32 -5.44 6.20
N SER A 90 -25.30 -4.69 6.72
CA SER A 90 -25.94 -3.54 6.07
C SER A 90 -25.31 -2.17 6.38
N GLY A 91 -24.27 -2.10 7.21
CA GLY A 91 -23.62 -0.83 7.59
C GLY A 91 -24.28 -0.09 8.76
N GLU A 92 -25.27 -0.69 9.42
CA GLU A 92 -25.93 -0.11 10.60
C GLU A 92 -25.23 -0.56 11.89
N LEU A 93 -25.07 0.36 12.85
CA LEU A 93 -24.40 0.08 14.11
C LEU A 93 -25.27 -0.81 15.00
N GLN A 94 -24.87 -2.06 15.24
CA GLN A 94 -25.51 -2.92 16.24
C GLN A 94 -24.73 -2.86 17.55
N ASN A 95 -25.39 -2.34 18.58
CA ASN A 95 -24.82 -2.12 19.90
C ASN A 95 -24.73 -3.46 20.66
N TYR A 96 -23.56 -4.09 20.69
CA TYR A 96 -23.31 -5.29 21.50
C TYR A 96 -22.32 -4.98 22.62
N PHE A 97 -22.84 -4.44 23.72
CA PHE A 97 -22.22 -4.52 25.04
C PHE A 97 -23.28 -5.02 26.03
N PRO A 98 -23.27 -6.29 26.47
CA PRO A 98 -23.69 -6.58 27.83
C PRO A 98 -22.59 -6.06 28.77
N ARG A 99 -23.01 -5.42 29.86
CA ARG A 99 -22.15 -4.86 30.91
C ARG A 99 -21.11 -5.84 31.41
#